data_AF-A0A7V5DE33-F1
#
_entry.id   AF-A0A7V5DE33-F1
#
_cell.length_a   1.000
_cell.length_b   1.000
_cell.length_c   1.000
_cell.angle_alpha   90.00
_cell.angle_beta   90.00
_cell.angle_gamma   90.00
#
_symmetry.space_group_name_H-M   'P 1'
#
loop_
_entity.id
_entity.type
_entity.pdbx_description
1 polymer ?
#
loop_
_entity_poly.entity_id
_entity_poly.type
_entity_poly.pdbx_seq_one_letter_code
_entity_poly.pdbx_strand_id
1 'polypeptide(L)' 'MSSAPDIRQPFSNLQLELLKLYADNIPEADLKAIQRLIARYFAEKGMDIADEEWEKQGYDSDVLLKERMRTPYKKGNPT' A
#
# COMPACT_ATOMS: atom_id res chain seq x y z
N MET A 1 -13.82 11.10 47.19
CA MET A 1 -14.55 11.01 45.92
C MET A 1 -13.58 10.40 44.91
N SER A 2 -13.72 9.11 44.58
CA SER A 2 -12.88 8.47 43.55
C SER A 2 -13.38 8.90 42.18
N SER A 3 -12.56 9.65 41.45
CA SER A 3 -12.74 9.90 40.02
C SER A 3 -12.56 8.59 39.26
N ALA A 4 -13.60 8.14 38.57
CA ALA A 4 -13.53 6.98 37.66
C ALA A 4 -12.45 7.23 36.59
N PRO A 5 -11.74 6.16 36.14
CA PRO A 5 -10.74 6.32 35.10
C PRO A 5 -11.38 6.84 33.81
N ASP A 6 -10.74 7.84 33.20
CA ASP A 6 -11.05 8.35 31.86
C ASP A 6 -10.72 7.24 30.84
N ILE A 7 -11.74 6.42 30.49
CA ILE A 7 -11.60 5.36 29.48
C ILE A 7 -11.57 6.04 28.11
N ARG A 8 -10.37 6.34 27.63
CA ARG A 8 -10.16 6.85 26.27
C ARG A 8 -10.43 5.72 25.27
N GLN A 9 -11.45 5.88 24.44
CA GLN A 9 -11.76 4.97 23.33
C GLN A 9 -10.53 4.88 22.40
N PRO A 10 -9.79 3.75 22.35
CA PRO A 10 -8.51 3.68 21.66
C PRO A 10 -8.65 3.53 20.14
N PHE A 11 -9.89 3.30 19.67
CA PHE A 11 -10.20 3.04 18.28
C PHE A 11 -11.09 4.13 17.71
N SER A 12 -10.81 4.49 16.46
CA SER A 12 -11.71 5.30 15.65
C SER A 12 -13.00 4.56 15.36
N ASN A 13 -14.05 5.30 15.00
CA ASN A 13 -15.34 4.71 14.61
C ASN A 13 -15.20 3.66 13.50
N LEU A 14 -14.36 3.91 12.51
CA LEU A 14 -14.11 2.95 11.42
C LEU A 14 -13.45 1.66 11.92
N GLN A 15 -12.47 1.75 12.80
CA GLN A 15 -11.81 0.59 13.39
C GLN A 15 -12.79 -0.24 14.23
N LEU A 16 -13.72 0.41 14.94
CA LEU A 16 -14.76 -0.28 15.70
C LEU A 16 -15.76 -1.01 14.81
N GLU A 17 -16.16 -0.41 13.69
CA GLU A 17 -17.04 -1.08 12.71
C GLU A 17 -16.35 -2.29 12.07
N LEU A 18 -15.05 -2.20 11.76
CA LEU A 18 -14.27 -3.36 11.28
C LEU A 18 -14.19 -4.47 12.34
N LEU A 19 -14.03 -4.12 13.62
CA LEU A 19 -14.03 -5.11 14.71
C LEU A 19 -15.39 -5.79 14.88
N LYS A 20 -16.49 -5.04 14.75
CA LYS A 20 -17.86 -5.61 14.76
C LYS A 20 -18.05 -6.56 13.58
N LEU A 21 -17.59 -6.17 12.40
CA LEU A 21 -17.63 -7.01 11.20
C LEU A 21 -16.90 -8.34 11.41
N TYR A 22 -15.73 -8.33 12.06
CA TYR A 22 -15.01 -9.55 12.41
C TYR A 22 -15.66 -10.39 13.52
N ALA A 23 -16.53 -9.78 14.33
CA ALA A 23 -17.19 -10.47 15.45
C ALA A 23 -18.45 -11.23 15.01
N ASP A 24 -19.12 -10.78 13.95
CA ASP A 24 -20.12 -11.60 13.27
C ASP A 24 -19.40 -12.77 12.60
N ASN A 25 -19.98 -13.96 12.68
CA ASN A 25 -19.41 -15.24 12.21
C ASN A 25 -19.30 -15.31 10.67
N ILE A 26 -18.59 -14.34 10.10
CA ILE A 26 -18.39 -14.15 8.67
C ILE A 26 -17.45 -15.24 8.18
N PRO A 27 -17.76 -15.85 7.03
CA PRO A 27 -16.86 -16.82 6.42
C PRO A 27 -15.46 -16.22 6.20
N GLU A 28 -14.41 -16.98 6.53
CA GLU A 28 -13.01 -16.60 6.31
C GLU A 28 -12.73 -16.14 4.86
N ALA A 29 -13.46 -16.69 3.89
CA ALA A 29 -13.37 -16.29 2.48
C ALA A 29 -13.77 -14.81 2.26
N ASP A 30 -14.83 -14.36 2.92
CA ASP A 30 -15.33 -13.00 2.81
C ASP A 30 -14.42 -12.02 3.56
N LEU A 31 -13.88 -12.44 4.72
CA LEU A 31 -12.85 -11.68 5.43
C LEU A 31 -11.61 -11.45 4.57
N LYS A 32 -11.15 -12.48 3.86
CA LYS A 32 -10.04 -12.35 2.90
C LYS A 32 -10.40 -11.45 1.72
N ALA A 33 -11.65 -11.47 1.25
CA ALA A 33 -12.09 -10.57 0.19
C ALA A 33 -12.03 -9.10 0.65
N ILE A 34 -12.51 -8.80 1.86
CA ILE A 34 -12.43 -7.47 2.46
C ILE A 34 -10.98 -7.01 2.63
N GLN A 35 -10.10 -7.88 3.13
CA GLN A 35 -8.67 -7.58 3.24
C GLN A 35 -8.06 -7.21 1.88
N ARG A 36 -8.39 -7.96 0.82
CA ARG A 36 -7.90 -7.69 -0.55
C ARG A 36 -8.43 -6.38 -1.09
N LEU A 37 -9.68 -6.02 -0.80
CA LEU A 37 -10.26 -4.73 -1.21
C LEU A 37 -9.48 -3.56 -0.60
N ILE A 38 -9.18 -3.64 0.71
CA ILE A 38 -8.39 -2.61 1.41
C ILE A 38 -6.97 -2.55 0.83
N ALA A 39 -6.32 -3.70 0.65
CA ALA A 39 -4.97 -3.75 0.09
C ALA A 39 -4.90 -3.16 -1.33
N ARG A 40 -5.90 -3.48 -2.17
CA ARG A 40 -6.00 -2.95 -3.53
C ARG A 40 -6.14 -1.44 -3.55
N TYR A 41 -7.01 -0.87 -2.72
CA TYR A 41 -7.19 0.58 -2.63
C TYR A 41 -5.88 1.31 -2.28
N PHE A 42 -5.11 0.78 -1.32
CA PHE A 42 -3.81 1.37 -0.98
C PHE A 42 -2.76 1.19 -2.08
N ALA A 43 -2.79 0.06 -2.79
CA ALA A 43 -1.90 -0.17 -3.93
C ALA A 43 -2.20 0.81 -5.07
N GLU A 44 -3.46 0.98 -5.44
CA GLU A 44 -3.91 1.95 -6.46
C GLU A 44 -3.47 3.37 -6.09
N LYS A 45 -3.78 3.80 -4.86
CA LYS A 45 -3.34 5.12 -4.37
C LYS A 45 -1.81 5.28 -4.37
N GLY A 46 -1.08 4.21 -4.05
CA GLY A 46 0.38 4.22 -4.08
C GLY A 46 0.95 4.37 -5.49
N MET A 47 0.31 3.74 -6.49
CA MET A 47 0.65 3.90 -7.91
C MET A 47 0.37 5.33 -8.36
N ASP A 48 -0.79 5.89 -8.03
CA ASP A 48 -1.12 7.28 -8.41
C ASP A 48 -0.09 8.28 -7.87
N ILE A 49 0.34 8.11 -6.60
CA ILE A 49 1.39 8.95 -5.99
C ILE A 49 2.74 8.76 -6.70
N ALA A 50 3.07 7.52 -7.08
CA ALA A 50 4.31 7.24 -7.80
C ALA A 50 4.30 7.87 -9.19
N ASP A 51 3.18 7.80 -9.90
CA ASP A 51 2.99 8.43 -11.21
C ASP A 51 3.09 9.96 -11.10
N GLU A 52 2.44 10.57 -10.11
CA GLU A 52 2.56 12.02 -9.86
C GLU A 52 4.01 12.46 -9.61
N GLU A 53 4.75 11.70 -8.81
CA GLU A 53 6.15 12.02 -8.52
C GLU A 53 7.03 11.80 -9.77
N TRP A 54 6.74 10.75 -10.54
CA TRP A 54 7.42 10.45 -11.79
C TRP A 54 7.28 11.59 -12.81
N GLU A 55 6.06 12.12 -12.96
CA GLU A 55 5.79 13.29 -13.80
C GLU A 55 6.47 14.56 -13.27
N LYS A 56 6.41 14.82 -11.96
CA LYS A 56 7.04 16.01 -11.35
C LYS A 56 8.55 16.05 -11.56
N GLN A 57 9.22 14.90 -11.48
CA GLN A 57 10.66 14.79 -11.71
C GLN A 57 11.02 14.84 -13.20
N GLY A 58 10.03 14.85 -14.10
CA GLY A 58 10.24 14.86 -15.54
C GLY A 58 10.88 13.58 -16.05
N TYR A 59 10.67 12.45 -15.36
CA TYR A 59 11.22 11.18 -15.79
C TYR A 59 10.51 10.74 -17.08
N ASP A 60 11.27 10.73 -18.18
CA ASP A 60 10.82 10.17 -19.44
C ASP A 60 11.48 8.79 -19.64
N SER A 61 10.65 7.79 -19.88
CA SER A 61 11.10 6.41 -20.11
C SER A 61 12.10 6.31 -21.26
N ASP A 62 11.94 7.15 -22.30
CA ASP A 62 12.86 7.21 -23.43
C ASP A 62 14.20 7.86 -23.05
N VAL A 63 14.21 8.83 -22.14
CA VAL A 63 15.43 9.45 -21.62
C VAL A 63 16.20 8.46 -20.76
N LEU A 64 15.55 7.78 -19.82
CA LEU A 64 16.18 6.77 -18.96
C LEU A 64 16.76 5.60 -19.75
N LEU A 65 16.09 5.19 -20.83
CA LEU A 65 16.57 4.12 -21.72
C LEU A 65 17.82 4.54 -22.51
N LYS A 66 17.88 5.80 -22.95
CA LYS A 66 19.01 6.37 -23.71
C LYS A 66 20.24 6.62 -22.82
N GLU A 67 20.04 7.00 -21.57
CA GLU A 67 21.14 7.36 -20.65
C GLU A 67 22.04 6.19 -20.24
N ARG A 68 21.72 4.94 -20.64
CA ARG A 68 22.54 3.73 -20.38
C ARG A 68 23.02 3.63 -18.92
N MET A 69 22.20 4.06 -17.96
CA MET A 69 22.40 3.92 -16.50
C MET A 69 22.39 2.44 -16.02
N ARG A 70 22.40 1.48 -16.94
CA ARG A 70 22.45 0.05 -16.63
C ARG A 70 23.88 -0.33 -16.24
N THR A 71 24.00 -1.32 -15.35
CA THR A 71 25.29 -1.93 -15.03
C THR A 71 26.00 -2.39 -16.31
N PRO A 72 27.30 -2.10 -16.49
CA PRO A 72 28.04 -2.48 -17.69
C PRO A 72 27.96 -4.00 -17.91
N TYR A 73 27.56 -4.41 -19.11
CA TYR A 73 27.53 -5.84 -19.45
C TYR A 73 28.96 -6.38 -19.50
N LYS A 74 29.29 -7.33 -18.62
CA LYS A 74 30.54 -8.11 -18.74
C LYS A 74 30.45 -8.92 -20.03
N LYS A 75 31.19 -8.51 -21.07
CA LYS A 75 31.41 -9.35 -22.26
C LYS A 75 32.08 -10.65 -21.80
N GLY A 76 31.34 -11.76 -21.79
CA GLY A 76 31.91 -13.10 -21.68
C GLY A 76 32.77 -13.39 -22.91
N ASN A 77 33.93 -14.02 -22.69
CA ASN A 77 34.92 -14.36 -23.71
C ASN A 77 34.30 -15.05 -24.94
N PRO A 78 34.76 -14.73 -26.16
CA PRO A 78 34.39 -15.51 -27.35
C PRO A 78 34.97 -16.93 -27.26
N THR A 79 34.15 -17.90 -27.63
CA THR A 79 34.52 -19.32 -27.82
C THR A 79 35.11 -19.53 -29.20
#